data_AF-A0AA87ZR21-F1
#
_entry.id   AF-A0AA87ZR21-F1
#
_cell.length_a   1.000
_cell.length_b   1.000
_cell.length_c   1.000
_cell.angle_alpha   90.00
_cell.angle_beta   90.00
_cell.angle_gamma   90.00
#
_symmetry.space_group_name_H-M   'P 1'
#
loop_
_entity.id
_entity.type
_entity.pdbx_description
1 polymer ?
#
loop_
_entity_poly.entity_id
_entity_poly.type
_entity_poly.pdbx_seq_one_letter_code
_entity_poly.pdbx_strand_id
1 'polypeptide(L)'
;MKIFKLVYETGLVRAVLKSWTDPRTEENILHFAAKLPTDDTLASIAGEAFQLAKEVSMFKELEEFLPVSYRYKKNTAGKTPRELFTLEHQDMLKEAEKWMKKNASYGLIVATLIVTVVFPAAFTLPHGNETNHLNTALTALAITNAIAMGLSTLSMILFVCILISRYAEISRQSKIRT
;
A
#
# COMPACT_ATOMS: atom_id res chain seq x y z
N MET A 1 10.35 -7.94 -13.02
CA MET A 1 8.89 -8.06 -13.24
C MET A 1 8.47 -8.11 -14.72
N LYS A 2 9.27 -7.63 -15.69
CA LYS A 2 8.98 -7.82 -17.14
C LYS A 2 9.18 -9.28 -17.61
N ILE A 3 10.12 -10.00 -17.01
CA ILE A 3 10.50 -11.36 -17.43
C ILE A 3 9.38 -12.38 -17.14
N PHE A 4 8.79 -12.36 -15.93
CA PHE A 4 7.62 -13.20 -15.62
C PHE A 4 6.46 -12.91 -16.58
N LYS A 5 6.14 -11.63 -16.83
CA LYS A 5 5.06 -11.29 -17.76
C LYS A 5 5.31 -11.79 -19.19
N LEU A 6 6.56 -11.71 -19.66
CA LEU A 6 6.98 -12.15 -21.00
C LEU A 6 6.93 -13.68 -21.18
N VAL A 7 7.40 -14.43 -20.16
CA VAL A 7 7.35 -15.90 -20.14
C VAL A 7 5.90 -16.40 -20.12
N TYR A 8 4.97 -15.60 -19.60
CA TYR A 8 3.55 -15.94 -19.46
C TYR A 8 2.68 -15.61 -20.68
N GLU A 9 3.12 -14.72 -21.58
CA GLU A 9 2.40 -14.42 -22.84
C GLU A 9 2.50 -15.56 -23.87
N THR A 10 3.50 -16.44 -23.73
CA THR A 10 3.66 -17.64 -24.55
C THR A 10 2.71 -18.76 -24.12
N GLY A 11 1.71 -19.09 -24.94
CA GLY A 11 0.68 -20.10 -24.65
C GLY A 11 1.19 -21.51 -24.33
N LEU A 12 2.37 -21.91 -24.84
CA LEU A 12 3.01 -23.19 -24.53
C LEU A 12 3.55 -23.24 -23.10
N VAL A 13 4.25 -22.19 -22.66
CA VAL A 13 4.77 -22.11 -21.30
C VAL A 13 3.62 -22.02 -20.29
N ARG A 14 2.53 -21.35 -20.67
CA ARG A 14 1.27 -21.30 -19.92
C ARG A 14 0.69 -22.69 -19.64
N ALA A 15 0.68 -23.56 -20.64
CA ALA A 15 0.15 -24.92 -20.53
C ALA A 15 1.06 -25.82 -19.68
N VAL A 16 2.38 -25.70 -19.84
CA VAL A 16 3.37 -26.46 -19.07
C VAL A 16 3.35 -26.05 -17.59
N LEU A 17 3.31 -24.75 -17.28
CA LEU A 17 3.29 -24.28 -15.88
C LEU A 17 2.02 -24.70 -15.13
N LYS A 18 0.90 -24.89 -15.82
CA LYS A 18 -0.36 -25.34 -15.21
C LYS A 18 -0.37 -26.82 -14.82
N SER A 19 0.45 -27.65 -15.48
CA SER A 19 0.54 -29.09 -15.20
C SER A 19 1.83 -29.50 -14.49
N TRP A 20 2.80 -28.58 -14.38
CA TRP A 20 4.10 -28.89 -13.79
C TRP A 20 4.02 -29.00 -12.27
N THR A 21 4.55 -30.11 -11.77
CA THR A 21 4.80 -30.37 -10.35
C THR A 21 6.19 -30.99 -10.26
N ASP A 22 6.98 -30.61 -9.27
CA ASP A 22 8.24 -31.28 -8.98
C ASP A 22 7.95 -32.72 -8.50
N PRO A 23 8.43 -33.75 -9.20
CA PRO A 23 8.19 -35.15 -8.84
C PRO A 23 8.85 -35.59 -7.53
N ARG A 24 9.82 -34.84 -6.99
CA ARG A 24 10.52 -35.20 -5.74
C ARG A 24 9.83 -34.65 -4.50
N THR A 25 9.39 -33.40 -4.60
CA THR A 25 8.84 -32.66 -3.47
C THR A 25 7.31 -32.56 -3.51
N GLU A 26 6.71 -32.95 -4.64
CA GLU A 26 5.30 -32.71 -5.00
C GLU A 26 4.89 -31.24 -5.00
N GLU A 27 5.87 -30.34 -5.10
CA GLU A 27 5.65 -28.90 -5.12
C GLU A 27 5.20 -28.44 -6.51
N ASN A 28 4.06 -27.74 -6.53
CA ASN A 28 3.62 -27.02 -7.72
C ASN A 28 4.16 -25.57 -7.69
N ILE A 29 3.93 -24.82 -8.77
CA ILE A 29 4.40 -23.43 -8.90
C ILE A 29 3.94 -22.51 -7.75
N LEU A 30 2.80 -22.76 -7.11
CA LEU A 30 2.38 -21.99 -5.93
C LEU A 30 3.25 -22.27 -4.71
N HIS A 31 3.75 -23.50 -4.53
CA HIS A 31 4.69 -23.79 -3.45
C HIS A 31 6.02 -23.08 -3.66
N PHE A 32 6.48 -22.95 -4.91
CA PHE A 32 7.68 -22.17 -5.21
C PHE A 32 7.48 -20.67 -4.99
N ALA A 33 6.32 -20.14 -5.39
CA ALA A 33 5.95 -18.75 -5.12
C ALA A 33 5.69 -18.47 -3.62
N ALA A 34 5.51 -19.52 -2.82
CA ALA A 34 5.35 -19.43 -1.37
C ALA A 34 6.65 -19.33 -0.59
N LYS A 35 7.79 -19.62 -1.21
CA LYS A 35 9.11 -19.55 -0.58
C LYS A 35 9.69 -18.16 -0.69
N LEU A 36 10.38 -17.70 0.36
CA LEU A 36 11.11 -16.43 0.28
C LEU A 36 12.19 -16.50 -0.80
N PRO A 37 12.43 -15.40 -1.54
CA PRO A 37 13.62 -15.26 -2.37
C PRO A 37 14.89 -15.40 -1.52
N THR A 38 15.85 -16.19 -1.97
CA THR A 38 17.13 -16.41 -1.27
C THR A 38 18.06 -15.20 -1.25
N ASP A 39 17.76 -14.12 -1.98
CA ASP A 39 18.56 -12.89 -2.02
C ASP A 39 18.01 -11.82 -1.07
N ASP A 40 18.64 -11.74 0.11
CA ASP A 40 18.37 -10.82 1.24
C ASP A 40 18.67 -9.33 0.96
N THR A 41 18.97 -8.93 -0.28
CA THR A 41 19.70 -7.68 -0.55
C THR A 41 18.86 -6.40 -0.66
N LEU A 42 17.57 -6.42 -0.33
CA LEU A 42 16.68 -5.24 -0.48
C LEU A 42 15.88 -4.87 0.78
N ALA A 43 16.42 -5.18 1.97
CA ALA A 43 15.81 -4.77 3.24
C ALA A 43 15.98 -3.26 3.50
N SER A 44 15.06 -2.45 2.99
CA SER A 44 14.71 -1.16 3.61
C SER A 44 13.56 -1.40 4.58
N ILE A 45 13.47 -0.64 5.67
CA ILE A 45 12.40 -0.75 6.69
C ILE A 45 10.99 -0.53 6.07
N ALA A 46 10.89 0.25 4.98
CA ALA A 46 9.67 0.32 4.17
C ALA A 46 9.59 -0.78 3.09
N GLY A 47 10.75 -1.34 2.73
CA GLY A 47 10.96 -2.39 1.73
C GLY A 47 10.34 -3.72 2.12
N GLU A 48 10.43 -4.17 3.37
CA GLU A 48 9.82 -5.45 3.80
C GLU A 48 8.29 -5.40 3.72
N ALA A 49 7.66 -4.32 4.18
CA ALA A 49 6.21 -4.15 4.09
C ALA A 49 5.72 -4.08 2.62
N PHE A 50 6.45 -3.36 1.77
CA PHE A 50 6.14 -3.27 0.34
C PHE A 50 6.43 -4.57 -0.42
N GLN A 51 7.50 -5.27 -0.05
CA GLN A 51 7.88 -6.56 -0.60
C GLN A 51 6.82 -7.59 -0.28
N LEU A 52 6.40 -7.68 0.98
CA LEU A 52 5.31 -8.55 1.39
C LEU A 52 4.01 -8.22 0.65
N ALA A 53 3.65 -6.94 0.52
CA ALA A 53 2.45 -6.54 -0.21
C ALA A 53 2.50 -6.98 -1.68
N LYS A 54 3.66 -6.86 -2.32
CA LYS A 54 3.90 -7.33 -3.70
C LYS A 54 3.84 -8.85 -3.79
N GLU A 55 4.49 -9.57 -2.89
CA GLU A 55 4.52 -11.04 -2.85
C GLU A 55 3.13 -11.62 -2.61
N VAL A 56 2.34 -11.03 -1.71
CA VAL A 56 0.92 -11.38 -1.51
C VAL A 56 0.12 -11.15 -2.79
N SER A 57 0.36 -10.05 -3.52
CA SER A 57 -0.33 -9.78 -4.78
C SER A 57 0.03 -10.81 -5.86
N MET A 58 1.31 -11.12 -6.03
CA MET A 58 1.77 -12.12 -6.99
C MET A 58 1.24 -13.51 -6.65
N PHE A 59 1.24 -13.87 -5.36
CA PHE A 59 0.73 -15.15 -4.90
C PHE A 59 -0.76 -15.31 -5.22
N LYS A 60 -1.57 -14.27 -5.00
CA LYS A 60 -3.00 -14.26 -5.37
C LYS A 60 -3.22 -14.35 -6.87
N GLU A 61 -2.43 -13.64 -7.67
CA GLU A 61 -2.51 -13.70 -9.13
C GLU A 61 -2.22 -15.12 -9.64
N LEU A 62 -1.20 -15.78 -9.08
CA LEU A 62 -0.90 -17.18 -9.38
C LEU A 62 -1.99 -18.14 -8.88
N GLU A 63 -2.58 -17.85 -7.71
CA GLU A 63 -3.66 -18.65 -7.14
C GLU A 63 -4.88 -18.64 -8.06
N GLU A 64 -5.27 -17.46 -8.56
CA GLU A 64 -6.36 -17.29 -9.54
C GLU A 64 -6.07 -17.96 -10.88
N PHE A 65 -4.82 -17.91 -11.32
CA PHE A 65 -4.39 -18.47 -12.60
C PHE A 65 -4.43 -20.00 -12.66
N LEU A 66 -4.17 -20.67 -11.53
CA LEU A 66 -4.11 -22.13 -11.46
C LEU A 66 -5.47 -22.78 -11.13
N PRO A 67 -5.68 -24.05 -11.55
CA PRO A 67 -6.85 -24.81 -11.14
C PRO A 67 -6.95 -24.93 -9.62
N VAL A 68 -8.18 -24.96 -9.12
CA VAL A 68 -8.47 -25.02 -7.67
C VAL A 68 -7.80 -26.20 -6.97
N SER A 69 -7.64 -27.34 -7.66
CA SER A 69 -6.97 -28.53 -7.14
C SER A 69 -5.51 -28.26 -6.71
N TYR A 70 -4.81 -27.36 -7.39
CA TYR A 70 -3.42 -27.01 -7.08
C TYR A 70 -3.29 -26.11 -5.85
N ARG A 71 -4.35 -25.38 -5.48
CA ARG A 71 -4.39 -24.52 -4.29
C ARG A 71 -4.41 -25.32 -2.99
N TYR A 72 -5.00 -26.52 -3.04
CA TYR A 72 -5.16 -27.41 -1.89
C TYR A 72 -4.24 -28.65 -1.94
N LYS A 73 -3.47 -28.82 -3.02
CA LYS A 73 -2.48 -29.90 -3.12
C LYS A 73 -1.42 -29.70 -2.05
N LYS A 74 -1.19 -30.72 -1.24
CA LYS A 74 -0.13 -30.73 -0.24
C LYS A 74 1.18 -31.19 -0.88
N ASN A 75 2.29 -30.59 -0.48
CA ASN A 75 3.62 -31.11 -0.79
C ASN A 75 3.95 -32.34 0.08
N THR A 76 5.11 -32.92 -0.13
CA THR A 76 5.65 -34.04 0.69
C THR A 76 5.76 -33.73 2.19
N ALA A 77 5.89 -32.45 2.56
CA ALA A 77 5.85 -32.01 3.96
C ALA A 77 4.42 -31.83 4.51
N GLY A 78 3.39 -32.19 3.75
CA GLY A 78 1.99 -32.13 4.15
C GLY A 78 1.40 -30.71 4.18
N LYS A 79 2.10 -29.71 3.62
CA LYS A 79 1.68 -28.31 3.61
C LYS A 79 1.08 -27.95 2.26
N THR A 80 -0.01 -27.20 2.28
CA THR A 80 -0.55 -26.51 1.10
C THR A 80 0.29 -25.28 0.76
N PRO A 81 0.20 -24.74 -0.47
CA PRO A 81 0.94 -23.55 -0.84
C PRO A 81 0.67 -22.35 0.07
N ARG A 82 -0.58 -22.20 0.53
CA ARG A 82 -0.99 -21.07 1.38
C ARG A 82 -0.50 -21.20 2.82
N GLU A 83 -0.48 -22.42 3.35
CA GLU A 83 0.17 -22.71 4.64
C GLU A 83 1.67 -22.45 4.56
N LEU A 84 2.33 -22.89 3.49
CA LEU A 84 3.75 -22.63 3.27
C LEU A 84 4.04 -21.12 3.16
N PHE A 85 3.25 -20.37 2.38
CA PHE A 85 3.41 -18.92 2.23
C PHE A 85 3.33 -18.20 3.57
N THR A 86 2.34 -18.57 4.38
CA THR A 86 2.13 -17.95 5.70
C THR A 86 3.29 -18.22 6.66
N LEU A 87 3.85 -19.44 6.62
CA LEU A 87 5.00 -19.83 7.44
C LEU A 87 6.27 -19.08 7.03
N GLU A 88 6.58 -19.04 5.74
CA GLU A 88 7.79 -18.40 5.22
C GLU A 88 7.75 -16.88 5.44
N HIS A 89 6.60 -16.23 5.29
CA HIS A 89 6.46 -14.77 5.38
C HIS A 89 6.04 -14.27 6.76
N GLN A 90 6.06 -15.12 7.80
CA GLN A 90 5.55 -14.77 9.12
C GLN A 90 6.31 -13.60 9.76
N ASP A 91 7.63 -13.54 9.61
CA ASP A 91 8.44 -12.48 10.21
C ASP A 91 8.32 -11.17 9.42
N MET A 92 8.27 -11.23 8.09
CA MET A 92 7.93 -10.08 7.25
C MET A 92 6.54 -9.51 7.60
N LEU A 93 5.56 -10.36 7.91
CA LEU A 93 4.23 -9.91 8.35
C LEU A 93 4.30 -9.09 9.65
N LYS A 94 5.11 -9.50 10.63
CA LYS A 94 5.26 -8.78 11.90
C LYS A 94 5.91 -7.41 11.69
N GLU A 95 6.98 -7.34 10.90
CA GLU A 95 7.65 -6.07 10.63
C GLU A 95 6.77 -5.14 9.77
N ALA A 96 6.03 -5.69 8.80
CA ALA A 96 5.04 -4.93 8.03
C ALA A 96 3.94 -4.34 8.93
N GLU A 97 3.40 -5.15 9.85
CA GLU A 97 2.37 -4.70 10.81
C GLU A 97 2.90 -3.57 11.71
N LYS A 98 4.11 -3.72 12.24
CA LYS A 98 4.78 -2.71 13.07
C LYS A 98 5.04 -1.42 12.29
N TRP A 99 5.50 -1.53 11.05
CA TRP A 99 5.70 -0.38 10.17
C TRP A 99 4.40 0.37 9.89
N MET A 100 3.32 -0.36 9.57
CA MET A 100 2.00 0.23 9.32
C MET A 100 1.45 0.94 10.57
N LYS A 101 1.59 0.33 11.75
CA LYS A 101 1.19 0.94 13.04
C LYS A 101 1.95 2.25 13.30
N LYS A 102 3.28 2.23 13.09
CA LYS A 102 4.12 3.43 13.23
C LYS A 102 3.69 4.53 12.26
N ASN A 103 3.44 4.20 11.00
CA ASN A 103 3.06 5.20 9.99
C ASN A 103 1.63 5.72 10.16
N ALA A 104 0.69 4.89 10.60
CA ALA A 104 -0.66 5.33 10.92
C ALA A 104 -0.67 6.39 12.04
N SER A 105 0.26 6.28 13.00
CA SER A 105 0.41 7.28 14.06
C SER A 105 0.80 8.68 13.53
N TYR A 106 1.71 8.75 12.55
CA TYR A 106 2.06 10.02 11.92
C TYR A 106 0.87 10.64 11.16
N GLY A 107 0.08 9.81 10.47
CA GLY A 107 -1.15 10.26 9.80
C GLY A 107 -2.19 10.80 10.77
N LEU A 108 -2.36 10.15 11.94
CA LEU A 108 -3.25 10.62 12.99
C LEU A 108 -2.79 11.97 13.56
N ILE A 109 -1.49 12.14 13.82
CA ILE A 109 -0.93 13.42 14.29
C ILE A 109 -1.22 14.55 13.30
N VAL A 110 -1.00 14.31 12.00
CA VAL A 110 -1.30 15.29 10.96
C VAL A 110 -2.80 15.60 10.89
N ALA A 111 -3.66 14.59 10.97
CA ALA A 111 -5.11 14.77 10.99
C ALA A 111 -5.58 15.57 12.21
N THR A 112 -5.05 15.28 13.40
CA THR A 112 -5.32 16.05 14.62
C THR A 112 -4.88 17.49 14.45
N LEU A 113 -3.68 17.76 13.91
CA LEU A 113 -3.19 19.11 13.67
C LEU A 113 -4.12 19.89 12.73
N ILE A 114 -4.60 19.26 11.64
CA ILE A 114 -5.56 19.87 10.72
C ILE A 114 -6.86 20.22 11.45
N VAL A 115 -7.43 19.28 12.22
CA VAL A 115 -8.66 19.53 12.99
C VAL A 115 -8.46 20.66 13.99
N THR A 116 -7.33 20.70 14.70
CA THR A 116 -7.00 21.74 15.69
C THR A 116 -6.84 23.13 15.07
N VAL A 117 -6.35 23.24 13.83
CA VAL A 117 -6.23 24.54 13.13
C VAL A 117 -7.56 24.96 12.51
N VAL A 118 -8.27 24.04 11.87
CA VAL A 118 -9.49 24.34 11.09
C VAL A 118 -10.69 24.58 12.01
N PHE A 119 -10.82 23.84 13.12
CA PHE A 119 -11.98 23.93 14.00
C PHE A 119 -12.14 25.31 14.66
N PRO A 120 -11.11 25.93 15.30
CA PRO A 120 -11.27 27.25 15.90
C PRO A 120 -11.43 28.37 14.87
N ALA A 121 -10.75 28.27 13.72
CA ALA A 121 -10.86 29.26 12.64
C ALA A 121 -12.29 29.38 12.08
N ALA A 122 -13.07 28.29 12.12
CA ALA A 122 -14.48 28.30 11.72
C ALA A 122 -15.39 29.06 12.72
N PHE A 123 -14.96 29.23 13.98
CA PHE A 123 -15.77 29.84 15.05
C PHE A 123 -15.23 31.19 15.54
N THR A 124 -14.08 31.65 15.06
CA THR A 124 -13.58 33.01 15.31
C THR A 124 -14.36 34.04 14.50
N LEU A 125 -15.57 34.36 14.94
CA LEU A 125 -16.32 35.54 14.50
C LEU A 125 -15.74 36.78 15.21
N PRO A 126 -15.33 37.85 14.48
CA PRO A 126 -14.84 39.07 15.12
C PRO A 126 -16.00 39.76 15.85
N HIS A 127 -15.96 39.78 17.18
CA HIS A 127 -16.96 40.45 18.01
C HIS A 127 -16.41 41.77 18.57
N GLY A 128 -16.58 42.86 17.81
CA GLY A 128 -16.88 44.20 18.35
C GLY A 128 -15.77 45.26 18.54
N ASN A 129 -16.06 46.44 17.98
CA ASN A 129 -15.93 47.82 18.51
C ASN A 129 -14.91 48.80 17.89
N GLU A 130 -15.33 50.08 17.90
CA GLU A 130 -15.05 51.21 17.02
C GLU A 130 -13.61 51.78 17.07
N THR A 131 -12.78 51.43 16.08
CA THR A 131 -11.77 52.34 15.48
C THR A 131 -11.64 51.98 13.99
N ASN A 132 -12.41 52.66 13.15
CA ASN A 132 -12.89 52.15 11.85
C ASN A 132 -11.84 51.91 10.75
N HIS A 133 -10.56 52.27 10.93
CA HIS A 133 -9.52 52.05 9.92
C HIS A 133 -8.41 51.09 10.39
N LEU A 134 -7.95 51.23 11.63
CA LEU A 134 -6.93 50.32 12.20
C LEU A 134 -7.52 48.94 12.48
N ASN A 135 -8.74 48.88 13.02
CA ASN A 135 -9.44 47.61 13.22
C ASN A 135 -9.78 46.94 11.89
N THR A 136 -10.10 47.69 10.85
CA THR A 136 -10.41 47.14 9.53
C THR A 136 -9.17 46.51 8.88
N ALA A 137 -8.02 47.18 8.94
CA ALA A 137 -6.77 46.63 8.41
C ALA A 137 -6.28 45.41 9.22
N LEU A 138 -6.37 45.45 10.55
CA LEU A 138 -6.02 44.31 11.41
C LEU A 138 -6.97 43.12 11.23
N THR A 139 -8.27 43.38 11.06
CA THR A 139 -9.28 42.33 10.82
C THR A 139 -9.10 41.74 9.42
N ALA A 140 -8.86 42.57 8.41
CA ALA A 140 -8.54 42.10 7.07
C ALA A 140 -7.25 41.27 7.06
N LEU A 141 -6.20 41.72 7.75
CA LEU A 141 -4.95 40.96 7.90
C LEU A 141 -5.19 39.61 8.60
N ALA A 142 -5.98 39.59 9.68
CA ALA A 142 -6.32 38.37 10.40
C ALA A 142 -7.11 37.38 9.51
N ILE A 143 -8.09 37.88 8.75
CA ILE A 143 -8.86 37.08 7.79
C ILE A 143 -7.97 36.53 6.67
N THR A 144 -7.15 37.38 6.05
CA THR A 144 -6.24 36.96 4.98
C THR A 144 -5.22 35.94 5.48
N ASN A 145 -4.70 36.11 6.70
CA ASN A 145 -3.77 35.15 7.29
C ASN A 145 -4.44 33.80 7.59
N ALA A 146 -5.67 33.81 8.13
CA ALA A 146 -6.44 32.58 8.34
C ALA A 146 -6.74 31.85 7.02
N ILE A 147 -7.09 32.60 5.97
CA ILE A 147 -7.30 32.06 4.62
C ILE A 147 -5.98 31.49 4.07
N ALA A 148 -4.87 32.21 4.21
CA ALA A 148 -3.56 31.76 3.73
C ALA A 148 -3.11 30.47 4.42
N MET A 149 -3.31 30.36 5.74
CA MET A 149 -3.03 29.14 6.50
C MET A 149 -3.93 27.98 6.06
N GLY A 150 -5.22 28.25 5.81
CA GLY A 150 -6.17 27.28 5.25
C GLY A 150 -5.74 26.79 3.87
N LEU A 151 -5.39 27.70 2.96
CA LEU A 151 -4.95 27.38 1.61
C LEU A 151 -3.61 26.63 1.59
N SER A 152 -2.67 26.99 2.46
CA SER A 152 -1.41 26.26 2.62
C SER A 152 -1.64 24.83 3.10
N THR A 153 -2.53 24.66 4.08
CA THR A 153 -2.91 23.34 4.60
C THR A 153 -3.62 22.52 3.53
N LEU A 154 -4.54 23.13 2.79
CA LEU A 154 -5.24 22.49 1.68
C LEU A 154 -4.29 22.08 0.55
N SER A 155 -3.31 22.92 0.21
CA SER A 155 -2.28 22.61 -0.78
C SER A 155 -1.46 21.38 -0.38
N MET A 156 -1.04 21.31 0.89
CA MET A 156 -0.32 20.16 1.44
C MET A 156 -1.17 18.89 1.43
N ILE A 157 -2.47 18.97 1.77
CA ILE A 157 -3.41 17.85 1.68
C ILE A 157 -3.58 17.38 0.23
N LEU A 158 -3.79 18.31 -0.71
CA LEU A 158 -3.94 17.98 -2.13
C LEU A 158 -2.69 17.34 -2.70
N PHE A 159 -1.50 17.82 -2.34
CA PHE A 159 -0.24 17.20 -2.71
C PHE A 159 -0.16 15.74 -2.25
N VAL A 160 -0.56 15.46 -1.00
CA VAL A 160 -0.65 14.10 -0.46
C VAL A 160 -1.70 13.27 -1.19
N CYS A 161 -2.89 13.82 -1.48
CA CYS A 161 -3.94 13.14 -2.25
C CYS A 161 -3.47 12.77 -3.67
N ILE A 162 -2.72 13.64 -4.33
CA ILE A 162 -2.14 13.38 -5.66
C ILE A 162 -1.14 12.22 -5.58
N LEU A 163 -0.26 12.21 -4.58
CA LEU A 163 0.67 11.10 -4.35
C LEU A 163 -0.10 9.78 -4.20
N ILE A 164 -1.10 9.73 -3.30
CA ILE A 164 -1.91 8.53 -3.06
C ILE A 164 -2.65 8.07 -4.33
N SER A 165 -3.19 9.01 -5.12
CA SER A 165 -3.91 8.72 -6.37
C SER A 165 -3.00 8.07 -7.43
N ARG A 166 -1.76 8.57 -7.59
CA ARG A 166 -0.78 7.97 -8.50
C ARG A 166 -0.45 6.53 -8.10
N TYR A 167 -0.29 6.26 -6.80
CA TYR A 167 -0.09 4.89 -6.31
C TYR A 167 -1.31 3.99 -6.60
N ALA A 168 -2.53 4.49 -6.41
CA ALA A 168 -3.77 3.76 -6.70
C ALA A 168 -4.01 3.53 -8.20
N GLU A 169 -3.57 4.45 -9.06
CA GLU A 169 -3.69 4.27 -10.52
C GLU A 169 -2.74 3.18 -11.02
N ILE A 170 -1.50 3.14 -10.51
CA ILE A 170 -0.53 2.09 -10.83
C ILE A 170 -1.06 0.70 -10.46
N SER A 171 -1.74 0.57 -9.32
CA SER A 171 -2.36 -0.70 -8.91
C SER A 171 -3.65 -1.04 -9.67
N ARG A 172 -4.35 -0.04 -10.21
CA ARG A 172 -5.56 -0.25 -11.03
C ARG A 172 -5.23 -0.62 -12.47
N GLN A 173 -4.19 -0.01 -13.06
CA GLN A 173 -3.74 -0.34 -14.41
C GLN A 173 -3.13 -1.74 -14.53
N SER A 174 -2.57 -2.30 -13.45
CA SER A 174 -2.19 -3.71 -13.44
C SER A 174 -3.40 -4.65 -13.48
N LYS A 175 -4.56 -4.23 -12.96
CA LYS A 175 -5.80 -5.01 -12.91
C LYS A 175 -6.67 -4.93 -14.17
N ILE A 176 -6.55 -3.86 -14.97
CA ILE A 176 -7.27 -3.69 -16.25
C ILE A 176 -6.59 -4.46 -17.40
N ARG A 177 -5.33 -4.89 -17.21
CA ARG A 177 -4.53 -5.59 -18.22
C ARG A 177 -4.45 -7.12 -17.98
N THR A 178 -5.40 -7.65 -17.22
CA THR A 178 -5.65 -9.07 -16.91
C THR A 178 -7.11 -9.37 -17.22
#